data_AF-A0AAE3JL19-F1
#
_entry.id   AF-A0AAE3JL19-F1
#
_cell.length_a   1.000
_cell.length_b   1.000
_cell.length_c   1.000
_cell.angle_alpha   90.00
_cell.angle_beta   90.00
_cell.angle_gamma   90.00
#
_symmetry.space_group_name_H-M   'P 1'
#
loop_
_entity.id
_entity.type
_entity.pdbx_description
1 polymer ?
#
loop_
_entity_poly.entity_id
_entity_poly.type
_entity_poly.pdbx_seq_one_letter_code
_entity_poly.pdbx_strand_id
1 'polypeptide(L)' 'MHRSLMQRDLVLGIPSMGMLILLLLGVFTMYILKQYYFGVIIAALYIAMRIMTKKDPYLIDILIEHVNQKDYLVP' A
#
# COMPACT_ATOMS: atom_id res chain seq x y z
N MET A 1 -12.32 -17.83 14.53
CA MET A 1 -12.41 -16.41 14.13
C MET A 1 -12.77 -16.36 12.64
N HIS A 2 -14.02 -16.03 12.29
CA HIS A 2 -14.47 -16.00 10.90
C HIS A 2 -13.90 -14.77 10.17
N ARG A 3 -13.02 -15.03 9.19
CA ARG A 3 -12.36 -14.06 8.29
C ARG A 3 -13.34 -13.21 7.45
N SER A 4 -14.64 -13.50 7.51
CA SER A 4 -15.70 -12.83 6.75
C SER A 4 -16.14 -11.48 7.33
N LEU A 5 -15.72 -11.12 8.55
CA LEU A 5 -16.13 -9.89 9.24
C LEU A 5 -15.04 -8.83 9.34
N MET A 6 -13.84 -9.09 8.83
CA MET A 6 -12.77 -8.09 8.81
C MET A 6 -13.04 -7.14 7.64
N GLN A 7 -14.05 -6.28 7.81
CA GLN A 7 -14.38 -5.23 6.86
C GLN A 7 -13.16 -4.32 6.74
N ARG A 8 -12.52 -4.34 5.57
CA ARG A 8 -11.28 -3.61 5.37
C ARG A 8 -11.54 -2.12 5.31
N ASP A 9 -10.76 -1.37 6.08
CA ASP A 9 -10.73 0.09 5.97
C ASP A 9 -10.10 0.51 4.65
N LEU A 10 -10.98 0.72 3.68
CA LEU A 10 -10.65 1.24 2.36
C LEU A 10 -10.88 2.75 2.37
N VAL A 11 -9.82 3.51 2.06
CA VAL A 11 -9.91 4.96 1.88
C VAL A 11 -9.71 5.26 0.40
N LEU A 12 -10.70 5.90 -0.23
CA LEU A 12 -10.76 6.15 -1.68
C LEU A 12 -10.59 4.90 -2.57
N GLY A 13 -10.87 3.71 -2.04
CA GLY A 13 -10.81 2.44 -2.77
C GLY A 13 -9.44 1.75 -2.76
N ILE A 14 -8.52 2.18 -1.88
CA ILE A 14 -7.28 1.47 -1.53
C ILE A 14 -7.20 1.25 -0.01
N PRO A 15 -6.44 0.26 0.49
CA PRO A 15 -6.25 0.08 1.94
C PRO A 15 -5.68 1.34 2.59
N SER A 16 -6.17 1.67 3.78
CA SER A 16 -5.71 2.81 4.59
C SER A 16 -4.19 2.82 4.78
N MET A 17 -3.57 1.67 5.04
CA MET A 17 -2.10 1.52 5.12
C MET A 17 -1.40 1.87 3.81
N GLY A 18 -1.89 1.39 2.67
CA GLY A 18 -1.33 1.71 1.35
C GLY A 18 -1.42 3.21 1.05
N MET A 19 -2.53 3.83 1.44
CA MET A 19 -2.72 5.28 1.30
C MET A 19 -1.74 6.08 2.16
N LEU A 20 -1.51 5.65 3.40
CA LEU A 20 -0.56 6.28 4.32
C LEU A 20 0.86 6.20 3.75
N ILE A 21 1.26 5.03 3.23
CA ILE A 21 2.57 4.84 2.58
C ILE A 21 2.72 5.77 1.37
N LEU A 22 1.72 5.84 0.49
CA LEU A 22 1.73 6.74 -0.67
C LEU A 22 1.85 8.21 -0.26
N LEU A 23 1.16 8.62 0.80
CA LEU A 23 1.21 9.99 1.31
C LEU A 23 2.59 10.31 1.88
N LEU A 24 3.17 9.43 2.71
CA LEU A 24 4.52 9.62 3.26
C LEU A 24 5.57 9.69 2.15
N LEU A 25 5.51 8.78 1.17
CA LEU A 25 6.40 8.81 0.00
C LEU A 25 6.24 10.10 -0.80
N GLY A 26 4.99 10.54 -1.03
CA GLY A 26 4.71 11.78 -1.75
C GLY A 26 5.26 12.99 -1.03
N VAL A 27 5.01 13.13 0.27
CA VAL A 27 5.53 14.25 1.08
C VAL A 27 7.06 14.23 1.12
N PHE A 28 7.67 13.07 1.38
CA PHE A 28 9.13 12.94 1.42
C PHE A 28 9.77 13.33 0.08
N THR A 29 9.29 12.78 -1.03
CA THR A 29 9.90 13.01 -2.35
C THR A 29 9.61 14.40 -2.89
N MET A 30 8.37 14.87 -2.82
CA MET A 30 7.99 16.16 -3.42
C MET A 30 8.36 17.35 -2.54
N TYR A 31 8.25 17.23 -1.21
CA TYR A 31 8.47 18.35 -0.29
C TYR A 31 9.90 18.40 0.26
N ILE A 32 10.45 17.26 0.70
CA ILE A 32 11.80 17.21 1.29
C ILE A 32 12.86 17.20 0.19
N LEU A 33 12.73 16.32 -0.80
CA LEU A 33 13.68 16.23 -1.92
C LEU A 33 13.41 17.23 -3.05
N LYS A 34 12.32 18.01 -2.95
CA LYS A 34 11.87 19.01 -3.95
C LYS A 34 11.69 18.44 -5.35
N GLN A 35 11.37 17.15 -5.46
CA GLN A 35 11.31 16.45 -6.73
C GLN A 35 9.87 16.38 -7.24
N TYR A 36 9.35 17.52 -7.71
CA TYR A 36 7.92 17.64 -8.06
C TYR A 36 7.45 16.71 -9.19
N TYR A 37 8.35 16.31 -10.09
CA TYR A 37 8.04 15.32 -11.14
C TYR A 37 7.64 13.95 -10.58
N PHE A 38 8.03 13.64 -9.33
CA PHE A 38 7.68 12.40 -8.65
C PHE A 38 6.18 12.25 -8.39
N GLY A 39 5.41 13.36 -8.44
CA GLY A 39 3.96 13.32 -8.32
C GLY A 39 3.28 12.44 -9.38
N VAL A 40 3.83 12.40 -10.60
CA VAL A 40 3.31 11.52 -11.67
C VAL A 40 3.49 10.04 -11.29
N ILE A 41 4.63 9.70 -10.68
CA ILE A 41 4.93 8.34 -10.22
C ILE A 41 4.00 7.95 -9.07
N ILE A 42 3.78 8.85 -8.10
CA ILE A 42 2.84 8.62 -7.00
C ILE A 42 1.41 8.39 -7.53
N ALA A 43 0.97 9.18 -8.52
CA ALA A 43 -0.34 9.01 -9.14
C ALA A 43 -0.46 7.66 -9.87
N ALA A 44 0.58 7.24 -10.59
CA ALA A 44 0.60 5.92 -11.25
C ALA A 44 0.55 4.77 -10.23
N LEU A 45 1.30 4.87 -9.13
CA LEU A 45 1.29 3.89 -8.04
C LEU A 45 -0.08 3.82 -7.36
N TYR A 46 -0.75 4.96 -7.15
CA TYR A 46 -2.12 5.00 -6.65
C TYR A 46 -3.09 4.25 -7.56
N ILE A 47 -3.02 4.49 -8.88
CA ILE A 47 -3.88 3.78 -9.84
C ILE A 47 -3.60 2.28 -9.81
N ALA A 48 -2.33 1.87 -9.79
CA ALA A 48 -1.95 0.46 -9.69
C ALA A 48 -2.53 -0.20 -8.41
N MET A 49 -2.34 0.44 -7.25
CA MET A 49 -2.92 -0.03 -5.98
C MET A 49 -4.43 -0.12 -6.03
N ARG A 50 -5.11 0.85 -6.66
CA ARG A 50 -6.57 0.86 -6.80
C ARG A 50 -7.07 -0.28 -7.68
N ILE A 51 -6.38 -0.58 -8.78
CA ILE A 51 -6.70 -1.71 -9.65
C ILE A 51 -6.50 -3.04 -8.91
N MET A 52 -5.38 -3.18 -8.18
CA MET A 52 -5.08 -4.40 -7.42
C MET A 52 -6.10 -4.60 -6.30
N THR A 53 -6.43 -3.54 -5.55
CA THR A 53 -7.41 -3.59 -4.46
C THR A 53 -8.82 -3.91 -4.96
N LYS A 54 -9.19 -3.43 -6.15
CA LYS A 54 -10.49 -3.76 -6.77
C LYS A 54 -10.62 -5.25 -7.10
N LYS A 55 -9.50 -5.92 -7.44
CA LYS A 55 -9.48 -7.37 -7.75
C LYS A 55 -9.41 -8.21 -6.48
N ASP A 56 -8.52 -7.84 -5.58
CA ASP A 56 -8.34 -8.53 -4.32
C ASP A 56 -8.01 -7.51 -3.21
N PRO A 57 -8.97 -7.25 -2.31
CA PRO A 57 -8.78 -6.35 -1.20
C PRO A 57 -7.97 -7.00 -0.05
N TYR A 58 -7.22 -8.08 -0.23
CA TYR A 58 -6.28 -8.57 0.81
C TYR A 58 -4.85 -8.66 0.29
N LEU A 59 -4.68 -8.59 -1.02
CA LEU A 59 -3.42 -8.83 -1.70
C LEU A 59 -2.29 -7.90 -1.23
N ILE A 60 -2.58 -6.61 -0.99
CA ILE A 60 -1.57 -5.66 -0.49
C ILE A 60 -1.06 -6.06 0.91
N ASP A 61 -1.94 -6.49 1.82
CA ASP A 61 -1.54 -6.91 3.16
C ASP A 61 -0.76 -8.22 3.11
N ILE A 62 -1.17 -9.16 2.26
CA ILE A 62 -0.43 -10.41 2.04
C ILE A 62 0.97 -10.13 1.52
N LEU A 63 1.13 -9.19 0.58
CA LEU A 63 2.45 -8.80 0.08
C LEU A 63 3.31 -8.15 1.18
N ILE A 64 2.71 -7.28 2.00
CA ILE A 64 3.41 -6.65 3.12
C ILE A 64 3.81 -7.69 4.17
N GLU A 65 2.90 -8.60 4.50
CA GLU A 65 3.14 -9.70 5.44
C GLU A 65 4.20 -10.66 4.92
N HIS A 66 4.18 -10.98 3.62
CA HIS A 66 5.17 -11.82 2.97
C HIS A 66 6.56 -11.17 2.95
N VAL A 67 6.66 -9.86 2.69
CA VAL A 67 7.92 -9.12 2.78
C VAL A 67 8.43 -9.02 4.22
N ASN A 68 7.52 -8.92 5.19
CA ASN A 68 7.86 -8.83 6.62
C ASN A 68 8.07 -10.20 7.28
N GLN A 69 7.68 -11.30 6.64
CA GLN A 69 8.04 -12.64 7.05
C GLN A 69 9.55 -12.79 6.89
N LYS A 70 10.26 -12.65 8.01
CA LYS A 70 11.63 -13.09 8.10
C LYS A 70 11.60 -14.60 7.90
N ASP A 71 12.26 -15.10 6.87
CA ASP A 71 12.61 -16.51 6.75
C ASP A 71 13.46 -16.88 7.96
N TYR A 72 12.80 -17.26 9.06
CA TYR A 72 13.46 -17.93 10.16
C TYR A 72 13.81 -19.31 9.62
N LEU A 73 15.07 -19.44 9.17
CA LEU A 73 15.75 -20.73 9.11
C LEU A 73 15.74 -21.28 10.53
N VAL A 74 14.72 -22.07 10.85
CA VAL A 74 14.71 -22.88 12.07
C VAL A 74 15.95 -23.79 11.97
N PRO A 75 16.87 -23.76 12.96
CA PRO A 75 18.08 -24.58 12.92
C PRO A 75 17.76 -26.07 12.99
#